data_AF-A0A0S4IKP2-F1
#
_entry.id   AF-A0A0S4IKP2-F1
#
_cell.length_a   1.000
_cell.length_b   1.000
_cell.length_c   1.000
_cell.angle_alpha   90.00
_cell.angle_beta   90.00
_cell.angle_gamma   90.00
#
_symmetry.space_group_name_H-M   'P 1'
#
loop_
_entity.id
_entity.type
_entity.pdbx_description
1 polymer ?
#
loop_
_entity_poly.entity_id
_entity_poly.type
_entity_poly.pdbx_seq_one_letter_code
_entity_poly.pdbx_strand_id
1 'polypeptide(L)'
;MTASSPVTASPTASLLLPPLNSITPIFATGSFIVGIAINAAITGGVNYFIDQHKLNAMYESPATRENALVLVNHDTAGEIIVFTLIVSLASFFLGSPSVVKSIVGGKSQAISAEVLSVSPLYQVAGQRGKRSALRFVLCSLLFPGVVVALTLAAMCYRHLPEGSTSFACYASSVSDALHFMIAWKSVIAAIVYIFNYVACHNDSQPELTGKKDKVE
;
A
#
# COMPACT_ATOMS: atom_id res chain seq x y z
N MET A 1 -34.89 -32.93 41.06
CA MET A 1 -34.53 -33.45 39.72
C MET A 1 -34.78 -32.35 38.70
N THR A 2 -33.74 -31.59 38.38
CA THR A 2 -33.71 -30.65 37.25
C THR A 2 -32.33 -30.84 36.63
N ALA A 3 -32.29 -31.60 35.55
CA ALA A 3 -31.07 -31.85 34.79
C ALA A 3 -30.72 -30.55 34.04
N SER A 4 -29.64 -29.90 34.45
CA SER A 4 -29.01 -28.86 33.65
C SER A 4 -28.23 -29.53 32.53
N SER A 5 -28.74 -29.42 31.31
CA SER A 5 -28.03 -29.82 30.09
C SER A 5 -26.68 -29.10 30.03
N PRO A 6 -25.57 -29.80 29.73
CA PRO A 6 -24.32 -29.13 29.44
C PRO A 6 -24.48 -28.42 28.10
N VAL A 7 -24.34 -27.09 28.12
CA VAL A 7 -24.12 -26.31 26.90
C VAL A 7 -22.77 -26.76 26.35
N THR A 8 -22.82 -27.63 25.35
CA THR A 8 -21.68 -28.00 24.51
C THR A 8 -21.12 -26.72 23.92
N ALA A 9 -20.00 -26.25 24.47
CA ALA A 9 -19.13 -25.33 23.76
C ALA A 9 -18.74 -26.02 22.45
N SER A 10 -19.10 -25.42 21.32
CA SER A 10 -18.54 -25.78 20.03
C SER A 10 -17.31 -24.89 19.82
N PRO A 11 -16.08 -25.37 20.06
CA PRO A 11 -14.93 -24.68 19.53
C PRO A 11 -14.86 -25.07 18.07
N THR A 12 -15.45 -24.26 17.18
CA THR A 12 -14.83 -24.06 15.88
C THR A 12 -13.55 -23.26 16.14
N ALA A 13 -12.60 -23.91 16.82
CA ALA A 13 -11.21 -23.52 16.78
C ALA A 13 -10.80 -23.69 15.33
N SER A 14 -11.00 -22.62 14.56
CA SER A 14 -10.41 -22.46 13.25
C SER A 14 -8.93 -22.68 13.49
N LEU A 15 -8.44 -23.87 13.11
CA LEU A 15 -7.13 -24.33 13.50
C LEU A 15 -6.13 -23.46 12.75
N LEU A 16 -5.68 -22.40 13.42
CA LEU A 16 -4.73 -21.45 12.86
C LEU A 16 -3.52 -22.25 12.39
N LEU A 17 -3.20 -22.12 11.11
CA LEU A 17 -2.04 -22.76 10.50
C LEU A 17 -0.77 -22.32 11.25
N PRO A 18 0.26 -23.16 11.33
CA PRO A 18 1.51 -22.79 12.00
C PRO A 18 2.13 -21.54 11.35
N PRO A 19 2.77 -20.67 12.15
CA PRO A 19 3.34 -19.43 11.64
C PRO A 19 4.53 -19.70 10.72
N LEU A 20 4.71 -18.80 9.74
CA LEU A 20 5.81 -18.82 8.80
C LEU A 20 7.10 -18.28 9.43
N ASN A 21 8.21 -18.98 9.14
CA ASN A 21 9.57 -18.55 9.51
C ASN A 21 10.25 -17.69 8.43
N SER A 22 9.51 -17.27 7.41
CA SER A 22 9.98 -16.39 6.34
C SER A 22 8.81 -15.59 5.75
N ILE A 23 9.09 -14.39 5.25
CA ILE A 23 8.10 -13.53 4.58
C ILE A 23 7.93 -13.96 3.11
N THR A 24 8.92 -14.63 2.50
CA THR A 24 8.92 -14.97 1.07
C THR A 24 7.65 -15.69 0.58
N PRO A 25 7.10 -16.69 1.30
CA PRO A 25 5.91 -17.42 0.84
C PRO A 25 4.68 -16.53 0.67
N ILE A 26 4.58 -15.41 1.39
CA ILE A 26 3.45 -14.48 1.27
C ILE A 26 3.33 -13.91 -0.13
N PHE A 27 4.45 -13.53 -0.73
CA PHE A 27 4.46 -12.90 -2.06
C PHE A 27 3.97 -13.85 -3.16
N ALA A 28 3.99 -15.16 -2.91
CA ALA A 28 3.47 -16.18 -3.81
C ALA A 28 2.00 -16.54 -3.55
N THR A 29 1.37 -16.00 -2.49
CA THR A 29 -0.03 -16.31 -2.20
C THR A 29 -0.97 -15.66 -3.20
N GLY A 30 -2.00 -16.39 -3.63
CA GLY A 30 -3.03 -15.85 -4.52
C GLY A 30 -3.72 -14.61 -3.96
N SER A 31 -3.99 -14.59 -2.64
CA SER A 31 -4.58 -13.43 -1.95
C SER A 31 -3.71 -12.18 -2.06
N PHE A 32 -2.39 -12.32 -1.96
CA PHE A 32 -1.46 -11.22 -2.13
C PHE A 32 -1.44 -10.71 -3.58
N ILE A 33 -1.27 -11.62 -4.55
CA ILE A 33 -1.19 -11.28 -5.99
C ILE A 33 -2.48 -10.62 -6.47
N VAL A 34 -3.63 -11.18 -6.11
CA VAL A 34 -4.93 -10.60 -6.47
C VAL A 34 -5.13 -9.26 -5.76
N GLY A 35 -4.76 -9.16 -4.48
CA GLY A 35 -4.89 -7.94 -3.70
C GLY A 35 -4.06 -6.78 -4.25
N ILE A 36 -2.79 -7.03 -4.58
CA ILE A 36 -1.92 -6.01 -5.18
C ILE A 36 -2.38 -5.63 -6.59
N ALA A 37 -2.86 -6.58 -7.39
CA ALA A 37 -3.39 -6.31 -8.72
C ALA A 37 -4.66 -5.45 -8.67
N ILE A 38 -5.61 -5.78 -7.78
CA ILE A 38 -6.82 -4.98 -7.57
C ILE A 38 -6.45 -3.58 -7.09
N ASN A 39 -5.55 -3.46 -6.12
CA ASN A 39 -5.15 -2.15 -5.61
C ASN A 39 -4.46 -1.29 -6.68
N ALA A 40 -3.58 -1.89 -7.48
CA ALA A 40 -2.93 -1.23 -8.61
C ALA A 40 -3.95 -0.81 -9.69
N ALA A 41 -4.92 -1.68 -10.01
CA ALA A 41 -5.96 -1.39 -11.01
C ALA A 41 -6.90 -0.26 -10.56
N ILE A 42 -7.38 -0.29 -9.30
CA ILE A 42 -8.22 0.77 -8.74
C ILE A 42 -7.46 2.08 -8.71
N THR A 43 -6.21 2.06 -8.21
CA THR A 43 -5.36 3.24 -8.16
C THR A 43 -5.12 3.81 -9.55
N GLY A 44 -4.74 2.97 -10.51
CA GLY A 44 -4.51 3.38 -11.89
C GLY A 44 -5.77 3.96 -12.55
N GLY A 45 -6.91 3.30 -12.37
CA GLY A 45 -8.20 3.75 -12.90
C GLY A 45 -8.66 5.08 -12.31
N VAL A 46 -8.66 5.21 -10.98
CA VAL A 46 -9.04 6.46 -10.29
C VAL A 46 -8.12 7.61 -10.71
N ASN A 47 -6.82 7.37 -10.78
CA ASN A 47 -5.86 8.38 -11.22
C ASN A 47 -6.10 8.77 -12.68
N TYR A 48 -6.33 7.79 -13.56
CA TYR A 48 -6.67 8.07 -14.95
C TYR A 48 -7.91 8.97 -15.05
N PHE A 49 -8.98 8.70 -14.29
CA PHE A 49 -10.17 9.53 -14.29
C PHE A 49 -9.93 10.95 -13.77
N ILE A 50 -9.25 11.09 -12.62
CA ILE A 50 -8.92 12.39 -12.03
C ILE A 50 -8.08 13.21 -13.01
N ASP A 51 -7.06 12.58 -13.57
CA ASP A 51 -6.11 13.29 -14.41
C ASP A 51 -6.73 13.62 -15.78
N GLN A 52 -7.56 12.74 -16.37
CA GLN A 52 -8.35 13.05 -17.57
C GLN A 52 -9.32 14.23 -17.36
N HIS A 53 -9.98 14.29 -16.20
CA HIS A 53 -10.90 15.39 -15.92
C HIS A 53 -10.14 16.72 -15.80
N LYS A 54 -8.99 16.72 -15.12
CA LYS A 54 -8.08 17.89 -15.05
C LYS A 54 -7.59 18.30 -16.43
N LEU A 55 -7.26 17.35 -17.30
CA LEU A 55 -6.82 17.65 -18.66
C LEU A 55 -7.90 18.26 -19.52
N ASN A 56 -9.12 17.72 -19.48
CA ASN A 56 -10.23 18.29 -20.25
C ASN A 56 -10.49 19.74 -19.82
N ALA A 57 -10.44 20.02 -18.50
CA ALA A 57 -10.53 21.38 -17.99
C ALA A 57 -9.37 22.29 -18.44
N MET A 58 -8.15 21.74 -18.61
CA MET A 58 -6.99 22.49 -19.11
C MET A 58 -7.06 22.78 -20.62
N TYR A 59 -7.59 21.85 -21.44
CA TYR A 59 -7.74 22.04 -22.88
C TYR A 59 -8.80 23.07 -23.26
N GLU A 60 -9.78 23.33 -22.40
CA GLU A 60 -10.83 24.34 -22.60
C GLU A 60 -10.32 25.78 -22.40
N SER A 61 -9.16 25.97 -21.75
CA SER A 61 -8.54 27.29 -21.55
C SER A 61 -7.54 27.62 -22.67
N PRO A 62 -7.77 28.68 -23.48
CA PRO A 62 -6.88 29.07 -24.58
C PRO A 62 -5.45 29.41 -24.13
N ALA A 63 -5.30 29.98 -22.92
CA ALA A 63 -3.99 30.37 -22.36
C ALA A 63 -3.16 29.18 -21.86
N THR A 64 -3.79 28.03 -21.63
CA THR A 64 -3.13 26.82 -21.11
C THR A 64 -2.71 25.86 -22.24
N ARG A 65 -3.26 26.04 -23.45
CA ARG A 65 -2.97 25.21 -24.63
C ARG A 65 -1.53 25.35 -25.12
N GLU A 66 -0.91 26.53 -24.98
CA GLU A 66 0.54 26.73 -25.20
C GLU A 66 1.40 26.27 -24.02
N ASN A 67 0.83 26.19 -22.81
CA ASN A 67 1.54 25.83 -21.57
C ASN A 67 1.37 24.34 -21.18
N ALA A 68 0.73 23.54 -22.03
CA ALA A 68 0.54 22.09 -21.90
C ALA A 68 1.87 21.31 -21.75
N LEU A 69 3.00 21.99 -21.93
CA LEU A 69 4.36 21.48 -21.83
C LEU A 69 4.92 21.42 -20.39
N VAL A 70 4.27 21.99 -19.36
CA VAL A 70 4.86 22.06 -18.02
C VAL A 70 3.90 21.57 -16.93
N LEU A 71 3.63 20.26 -16.90
CA LEU A 71 2.85 19.65 -15.81
C LEU A 71 3.71 19.31 -14.58
N VAL A 72 5.03 19.13 -14.75
CA VAL A 72 5.92 18.59 -13.70
C VAL A 72 6.55 19.68 -12.80
N ASN A 73 6.27 20.96 -13.05
CA ASN A 73 6.73 22.05 -12.16
C ASN A 73 5.74 22.37 -11.02
N HIS A 74 4.64 21.61 -10.93
CA HIS A 74 3.79 21.59 -9.75
C HIS A 74 4.50 20.86 -8.58
N ASP A 75 4.15 21.24 -7.35
CA ASP A 75 4.67 20.67 -6.10
C ASP A 75 4.44 19.14 -6.01
N THR A 76 5.29 18.40 -6.71
CA THR A 76 5.25 16.95 -6.86
C THR A 76 5.47 16.29 -5.50
N ALA A 77 6.25 16.93 -4.62
CA ALA A 77 6.46 16.48 -3.25
C ALA A 77 5.15 16.54 -2.45
N GLY A 78 4.42 17.65 -2.52
CA GLY A 78 3.11 17.80 -1.91
C GLY A 78 2.10 16.73 -2.39
N GLU A 79 2.06 16.47 -3.69
CA GLU A 79 1.15 15.44 -4.24
C GLU A 79 1.53 14.02 -3.79
N ILE A 80 2.83 13.70 -3.77
CA ILE A 80 3.33 12.43 -3.23
C ILE A 80 2.91 12.25 -1.78
N ILE A 81 3.06 13.29 -0.94
CA ILE A 81 2.68 13.24 0.48
C ILE A 81 1.18 13.00 0.64
N VAL A 82 0.34 13.79 -0.03
CA VAL A 82 -1.12 13.70 0.08
C VAL A 82 -1.61 12.34 -0.43
N PHE A 83 -1.14 11.90 -1.59
CA PHE A 83 -1.54 10.62 -2.16
C PHE A 83 -1.12 9.44 -1.27
N THR A 84 0.13 9.46 -0.77
CA THR A 84 0.63 8.44 0.16
C THR A 84 -0.20 8.40 1.44
N LEU A 85 -0.58 9.55 1.99
CA LEU A 85 -1.43 9.63 3.17
C LEU A 85 -2.78 8.95 2.94
N ILE A 86 -3.46 9.28 1.83
CA ILE A 86 -4.76 8.71 1.47
C ILE A 86 -4.65 7.18 1.35
N VAL A 87 -3.67 6.68 0.58
CA VAL A 87 -3.53 5.24 0.36
C VAL A 87 -3.11 4.52 1.64
N SER A 88 -2.32 5.16 2.51
CA SER A 88 -1.95 4.62 3.81
C SER A 88 -3.19 4.43 4.69
N LEU A 89 -4.01 5.47 4.83
CA LEU A 89 -5.24 5.40 5.63
C LEU A 89 -6.21 4.37 5.04
N ALA A 90 -6.42 4.38 3.72
CA ALA A 90 -7.29 3.41 3.06
C ALA A 90 -6.80 1.97 3.25
N SER A 91 -5.51 1.71 3.06
CA SER A 91 -4.93 0.38 3.25
C SER A 91 -5.06 -0.09 4.71
N PHE A 92 -4.81 0.81 5.66
CA PHE A 92 -4.91 0.51 7.08
C PHE A 92 -6.35 0.20 7.50
N PHE A 93 -7.30 1.11 7.23
CA PHE A 93 -8.67 0.97 7.74
C PHE A 93 -9.54 0.01 6.93
N LEU A 94 -9.34 -0.07 5.61
CA LEU A 94 -10.16 -0.88 4.71
C LEU A 94 -9.49 -2.21 4.33
N GLY A 95 -8.16 -2.21 4.18
CA GLY A 95 -7.40 -3.40 3.75
C GLY A 95 -7.16 -4.41 4.88
N SER A 96 -6.85 -3.92 6.08
CA SER A 96 -6.47 -4.78 7.21
C SER A 96 -7.54 -5.78 7.65
N PRO A 97 -8.82 -5.40 7.78
CA PRO A 97 -9.87 -6.35 8.16
C PRO A 97 -10.00 -7.53 7.19
N SER A 98 -9.81 -7.29 5.89
CA SER A 98 -9.85 -8.32 4.86
C SER A 98 -8.73 -9.34 5.02
N VAL A 99 -7.51 -8.87 5.30
CA VAL A 99 -6.34 -9.72 5.53
C VAL A 99 -6.52 -10.57 6.78
N VAL A 100 -6.91 -9.96 7.91
CA VAL A 100 -7.16 -10.66 9.17
C VAL A 100 -8.22 -11.76 8.99
N LYS A 101 -9.31 -11.44 8.29
CA LYS A 101 -10.36 -12.42 7.98
C LYS A 101 -9.84 -13.60 7.15
N SER A 102 -8.92 -13.37 6.21
CA SER A 102 -8.27 -14.43 5.43
C SER A 102 -7.45 -15.38 6.30
N ILE A 103 -6.69 -14.82 7.27
CA ILE A 103 -5.86 -15.60 8.19
C ILE A 103 -6.73 -16.42 9.15
N VAL A 104 -7.69 -15.78 9.82
CA VAL A 104 -8.61 -16.45 10.76
C VAL A 104 -9.44 -17.52 10.04
N GLY A 105 -9.80 -17.29 8.78
CA GLY A 105 -10.49 -18.26 7.93
C GLY A 105 -9.60 -19.39 7.40
N GLY A 106 -8.33 -19.48 7.80
CA GLY A 106 -7.40 -20.54 7.39
C GLY A 106 -6.94 -20.46 5.92
N LYS A 107 -7.18 -19.34 5.23
CA LYS A 107 -6.79 -19.14 3.82
C LYS A 107 -5.38 -18.57 3.67
N SER A 108 -4.79 -18.09 4.76
CA SER A 108 -3.45 -17.47 4.79
C SER A 108 -2.78 -17.76 6.12
N GLN A 109 -1.45 -17.94 6.13
CA GLN A 109 -0.68 -18.21 7.34
C GLN A 109 -0.11 -16.92 7.90
N ALA A 110 -0.15 -16.75 9.21
CA ALA A 110 0.59 -15.65 9.85
C ALA A 110 2.12 -15.89 9.77
N ILE A 111 2.91 -14.84 9.91
CA ILE A 111 4.37 -14.83 10.03
C ILE A 111 4.71 -14.68 11.50
N SER A 112 5.74 -15.40 11.94
CA SER A 112 6.33 -15.19 13.25
C SER A 112 6.78 -13.74 13.44
N ALA A 113 6.38 -13.13 14.55
CA ALA A 113 6.82 -11.80 14.96
C ALA A 113 8.35 -11.67 15.00
N GLU A 114 9.09 -12.77 15.24
CA GLU A 114 10.56 -12.78 15.27
C GLU A 114 11.15 -12.49 13.89
N VAL A 115 10.58 -13.06 12.84
CA VAL A 115 10.99 -12.83 11.44
C VAL A 115 10.73 -11.37 11.04
N LEU A 116 9.59 -10.82 11.47
CA LEU A 116 9.27 -9.42 11.22
C LEU A 116 10.18 -8.46 11.99
N SER A 117 10.63 -8.86 13.19
CA SER A 117 11.47 -8.04 14.06
C SER A 117 12.87 -7.76 13.51
N VAL A 118 13.38 -8.66 12.68
CA VAL A 118 14.68 -8.51 12.01
C VAL A 118 14.57 -7.88 10.63
N SER A 119 13.35 -7.57 10.17
CA SER A 119 13.11 -6.98 8.86
C SER A 119 13.05 -5.45 8.92
N PRO A 120 13.37 -4.74 7.83
CA PRO A 120 13.10 -3.30 7.71
C PRO A 120 11.63 -2.92 7.94
N LEU A 121 10.71 -3.90 7.83
CA LEU A 121 9.28 -3.76 8.04
C LEU A 121 8.88 -3.74 9.52
N TYR A 122 9.82 -3.95 10.46
CA TYR A 122 9.54 -3.96 11.90
C TYR A 122 8.80 -2.70 12.36
N GLN A 123 9.19 -1.54 11.83
CA GLN A 123 8.58 -0.25 12.17
C GLN A 123 7.09 -0.18 11.75
N VAL A 124 6.72 -0.91 10.71
CA VAL A 124 5.37 -0.99 10.13
C VAL A 124 4.55 -2.09 10.79
N ALA A 125 5.16 -3.25 11.05
CA ALA A 125 4.56 -4.40 11.72
C ALA A 125 4.17 -4.12 13.17
N GLY A 126 4.74 -3.05 13.76
CA GLY A 126 4.56 -2.68 15.16
C GLY A 126 5.47 -3.48 16.08
N GLN A 127 5.55 -3.06 17.35
CA GLN A 127 6.11 -3.92 18.40
C GLN A 127 5.17 -5.12 18.60
N ARG A 128 5.69 -6.26 19.10
CA ARG A 128 4.89 -7.47 19.41
C ARG A 128 3.52 -7.09 19.98
N GLY A 129 2.45 -7.49 19.30
CA GLY A 129 1.07 -7.29 19.74
C GLY A 129 0.47 -5.89 19.62
N LYS A 130 1.15 -4.88 19.07
CA LYS A 130 0.56 -3.54 18.91
C LYS A 130 0.86 -2.92 17.56
N ARG A 131 -0.17 -2.87 16.71
CA ARG A 131 -0.16 -2.11 15.46
C ARG A 131 -0.68 -0.69 15.69
N SER A 132 0.12 0.31 15.33
CA SER A 132 -0.26 1.72 15.43
C SER A 132 -0.51 2.30 14.06
N ALA A 133 -1.73 2.82 13.83
CA ALA A 133 -2.07 3.55 12.60
C ALA A 133 -1.11 4.72 12.36
N LEU A 134 -0.74 5.45 13.42
CA LEU A 134 0.20 6.57 13.33
C LEU A 134 1.58 6.11 12.84
N ARG A 135 2.16 5.07 13.45
CA ARG A 135 3.48 4.54 13.02
C ARG A 135 3.44 4.02 11.59
N PHE A 136 2.36 3.34 11.24
CA PHE A 136 2.13 2.85 9.88
C PHE A 136 2.11 4.00 8.86
N VAL A 137 1.34 5.05 9.11
CA VAL A 137 1.24 6.23 8.24
C VAL A 137 2.59 6.94 8.12
N LEU A 138 3.30 7.16 9.23
CA LEU A 138 4.61 7.81 9.22
C LEU A 138 5.65 6.99 8.42
N CYS A 139 5.69 5.68 8.61
CA CYS A 139 6.58 4.82 7.82
C CYS A 139 6.20 4.82 6.34
N SER A 140 4.90 4.81 6.04
CA SER A 140 4.40 4.85 4.67
C SER A 140 4.74 6.16 3.96
N LEU A 141 4.89 7.28 4.67
CA LEU A 141 5.38 8.54 4.09
C LEU A 141 6.88 8.53 3.77
N LEU A 142 7.68 7.78 4.54
CA LEU A 142 9.15 7.76 4.40
C LEU A 142 9.63 6.80 3.30
N PHE A 143 9.01 5.63 3.19
CA PHE A 143 9.57 4.51 2.42
C PHE A 143 9.25 4.41 0.91
N PRO A 144 8.23 5.05 0.32
CA PRO A 144 8.10 5.05 -1.14
C PRO A 144 9.07 6.03 -1.81
N GLY A 145 9.63 7.00 -1.07
CA GLY A 145 10.37 8.14 -1.64
C GLY A 145 11.51 7.76 -2.60
N VAL A 146 12.39 6.83 -2.21
CA VAL A 146 13.51 6.40 -3.06
C VAL A 146 13.01 5.67 -4.31
N VAL A 147 12.02 4.79 -4.17
CA VAL A 147 11.50 4.01 -5.31
C VAL A 147 10.74 4.93 -6.27
N VAL A 148 9.98 5.89 -5.75
CA VAL A 148 9.32 6.94 -6.54
C VAL A 148 10.35 7.80 -7.26
N ALA A 149 11.40 8.25 -6.57
CA ALA A 149 12.47 9.03 -7.18
C ALA A 149 13.18 8.26 -8.31
N LEU A 150 13.50 6.98 -8.10
CA LEU A 150 14.07 6.11 -9.13
C LEU A 150 13.11 5.87 -10.30
N THR A 151 11.82 5.67 -10.01
CA THR A 151 10.78 5.47 -11.04
C THR A 151 10.65 6.72 -11.91
N LEU A 152 10.54 7.89 -11.28
CA LEU A 152 10.52 9.18 -11.97
C LEU A 152 11.82 9.43 -12.74
N ALA A 153 12.99 9.14 -12.15
CA ALA A 153 14.27 9.30 -12.82
C ALA A 153 14.41 8.39 -14.05
N ALA A 154 14.01 7.12 -13.97
CA ALA A 154 14.04 6.18 -15.09
C ALA A 154 13.08 6.59 -16.21
N MET A 155 11.91 7.09 -15.82
CA MET A 155 10.92 7.68 -16.72
C MET A 155 11.48 8.91 -17.44
N CYS A 156 12.06 9.85 -16.70
CA CYS A 156 12.71 11.03 -17.28
C CYS A 156 13.90 10.63 -18.18
N TYR A 157 14.68 9.62 -17.79
CA TYR A 157 15.86 9.19 -18.55
C TYR A 157 15.53 8.74 -19.97
N ARG A 158 14.42 8.02 -20.15
CA ARG A 158 13.96 7.56 -21.48
C ARG A 158 13.60 8.70 -22.43
N HIS A 159 13.31 9.89 -21.89
CA HIS A 159 12.88 11.04 -22.66
C HIS A 159 14.00 12.09 -22.82
N LEU A 160 15.22 11.82 -22.32
CA LEU A 160 16.36 12.71 -22.52
C LEU A 160 16.73 12.81 -24.01
N PRO A 161 16.87 14.04 -24.57
CA PRO A 161 17.59 14.22 -25.83
C PRO A 161 18.97 13.60 -25.71
N GLU A 162 19.42 12.89 -26.75
CA GLU A 162 20.75 12.30 -26.78
C GLU A 162 21.81 13.34 -26.37
N GLY A 163 22.54 13.07 -25.28
CA GLY A 163 23.59 13.94 -24.75
C GLY A 163 23.18 14.93 -23.66
N SER A 164 21.91 15.00 -23.25
CA SER A 164 21.48 15.83 -22.11
C SER A 164 21.63 15.09 -20.78
N THR A 165 22.26 15.72 -19.79
CA THR A 165 22.38 15.22 -18.40
C THR A 165 21.52 15.99 -17.40
N SER A 166 20.71 16.94 -17.88
CA SER A 166 19.89 17.79 -17.01
C SER A 166 18.53 17.13 -16.74
N PHE A 167 18.26 16.84 -15.46
CA PHE A 167 16.92 16.46 -14.99
C PHE A 167 15.91 17.63 -15.05
N ALA A 168 16.36 18.86 -15.36
CA ALA A 168 15.60 20.08 -15.14
C ALA A 168 14.78 20.58 -16.35
N CYS A 169 14.73 19.86 -17.47
CA CYS A 169 14.02 20.37 -18.65
C CYS A 169 13.24 19.26 -19.35
N TYR A 170 11.94 19.12 -19.05
CA TYR A 170 11.03 18.41 -19.95
C TYR A 170 9.76 19.20 -20.21
N ALA A 171 9.72 19.72 -21.43
CA ALA A 171 8.49 19.99 -22.14
C ALA A 171 7.94 18.62 -22.64
N SER A 172 7.22 17.88 -21.79
CA SER A 172 6.64 16.58 -22.19
C SER A 172 5.23 16.79 -22.77
N SER A 173 4.79 15.88 -23.65
CA SER A 173 3.38 15.88 -24.03
C SER A 173 2.52 15.66 -22.80
N VAL A 174 1.32 16.24 -22.79
CA VAL A 174 0.31 16.04 -21.75
C VAL A 174 0.06 14.55 -21.48
N SER A 175 0.05 13.75 -22.55
CA SER A 175 -0.16 12.30 -22.44
C SER A 175 0.98 11.63 -21.67
N ASP A 176 2.24 11.98 -21.95
CA ASP A 176 3.39 11.38 -21.25
C ASP A 176 3.40 11.76 -19.77
N ALA A 177 3.06 13.01 -19.46
CA ALA A 177 2.93 13.47 -18.07
C ALA A 177 1.90 12.63 -17.31
N LEU A 178 0.74 12.32 -17.91
CA LEU A 178 -0.25 11.44 -17.27
C LEU A 178 0.29 10.05 -16.98
N HIS A 179 0.99 9.44 -17.94
CA HIS A 179 1.53 8.11 -17.76
C HIS A 179 2.54 8.08 -16.62
N PHE A 180 3.38 9.12 -16.49
CA PHE A 180 4.26 9.28 -15.35
C PHE A 180 3.48 9.40 -14.04
N MET A 181 2.44 10.24 -14.01
CA MET A 181 1.60 10.45 -12.83
C MET A 181 0.91 9.17 -12.36
N ILE A 182 0.34 8.41 -13.28
CA ILE A 182 -0.30 7.13 -12.98
C ILE A 182 0.73 6.13 -12.43
N ALA A 183 1.90 6.05 -13.05
CA ALA A 183 2.88 5.03 -12.72
C ALA A 183 3.51 5.21 -11.33
N TRP A 184 3.93 6.42 -10.94
CA TRP A 184 4.51 6.62 -9.60
C TRP A 184 3.45 6.46 -8.49
N LYS A 185 2.20 6.85 -8.74
CA LYS A 185 1.08 6.62 -7.81
C LYS A 185 0.81 5.13 -7.63
N SER A 186 0.86 4.35 -8.71
CA SER A 186 0.76 2.88 -8.62
C SER A 186 1.91 2.27 -7.81
N VAL A 187 3.13 2.80 -7.94
CA VAL A 187 4.28 2.37 -7.11
C VAL A 187 4.03 2.64 -5.62
N ILE A 188 3.57 3.85 -5.26
CA ILE A 188 3.23 4.15 -3.87
C ILE A 188 2.16 3.19 -3.35
N ALA A 189 1.09 2.99 -4.12
CA ALA A 189 -0.01 2.12 -3.70
C ALA A 189 0.44 0.67 -3.50
N ALA A 190 1.30 0.15 -4.37
CA ALA A 190 1.89 -1.17 -4.24
C ALA A 190 2.75 -1.29 -2.96
N ILE A 191 3.66 -0.34 -2.73
CA ILE A 191 4.56 -0.34 -1.55
C ILE A 191 3.76 -0.27 -0.25
N VAL A 192 2.84 0.69 -0.16
CA VAL A 192 1.98 0.86 1.02
C VAL A 192 1.13 -0.38 1.26
N TYR A 193 0.58 -0.98 0.21
CA TYR A 193 -0.17 -2.23 0.33
C TYR A 193 0.71 -3.39 0.83
N ILE A 194 1.92 -3.55 0.29
CA ILE A 194 2.87 -4.60 0.73
C ILE A 194 3.16 -4.45 2.23
N PHE A 195 3.49 -3.24 2.67
CA PHE A 195 3.76 -2.94 4.06
C PHE A 195 2.56 -3.24 4.95
N ASN A 196 1.38 -2.79 4.52
CA ASN A 196 0.12 -3.05 5.22
C ASN A 196 -0.14 -4.55 5.33
N TYR A 197 -0.04 -5.27 4.22
CA TYR A 197 -0.30 -6.70 4.11
C TYR A 197 0.64 -7.50 5.01
N VAL A 198 1.95 -7.26 4.93
CA VAL A 198 2.95 -7.96 5.75
C VAL A 198 2.76 -7.64 7.23
N ALA A 199 2.47 -6.38 7.59
CA ALA A 199 2.19 -6.00 8.97
C ALA A 199 0.94 -6.70 9.55
N CYS A 200 -0.09 -6.92 8.72
CA CYS A 200 -1.30 -7.66 9.11
C CYS A 200 -1.06 -9.16 9.29
N HIS A 201 -0.04 -9.72 8.65
CA HIS A 201 0.31 -11.13 8.76
C HIS A 201 1.10 -11.45 10.03
N ASN A 202 1.33 -10.51 10.94
CA ASN A 202 2.06 -10.78 12.19
C ASN A 202 1.26 -11.69 13.14
N ASP A 203 1.81 -12.82 13.55
CA ASP A 203 1.15 -13.80 14.44
C ASP A 203 0.87 -13.27 15.86
N SER A 204 1.56 -12.22 16.27
CA SER A 204 1.34 -11.57 17.56
C SER A 204 0.15 -10.62 17.58
N GLN A 205 -0.55 -10.39 16.46
CA GLN A 205 -1.68 -9.47 16.42
C GLN A 205 -2.81 -9.93 17.37
N PRO A 206 -3.36 -9.04 18.22
CA PRO A 206 -4.45 -9.37 19.15
C PRO A 206 -5.65 -10.00 18.44
N GLU A 207 -5.94 -9.55 17.22
CA GLU A 207 -7.04 -10.01 16.39
C GLU A 207 -6.89 -11.48 15.94
N LEU A 208 -5.66 -12.02 15.95
CA LEU A 208 -5.38 -13.41 15.57
C LEU A 208 -5.30 -14.36 16.76
N THR A 209 -4.88 -13.86 17.92
CA THR A 209 -4.66 -14.72 19.10
C THR A 209 -5.92 -14.91 19.96
N GLY A 210 -6.99 -14.15 19.71
CA GLY A 210 -8.25 -14.21 20.47
C GLY A 210 -8.11 -13.80 21.95
N LYS A 211 -6.89 -13.48 22.40
CA LYS A 211 -6.61 -12.92 23.70
C LYS A 211 -6.96 -11.44 23.62
N LYS A 212 -8.17 -11.09 24.05
CA LYS A 212 -8.42 -9.73 24.52
C LYS A 212 -7.45 -9.52 25.67
N ASP A 213 -6.47 -8.62 25.48
CA ASP A 213 -5.67 -8.14 26.58
C ASP A 213 -6.64 -7.70 27.68
N LYS A 214 -6.61 -8.41 28.80
CA LYS A 214 -7.19 -7.88 30.03
C LYS A 214 -6.37 -6.63 30.30
N VAL A 215 -6.98 -5.48 30.10
CA VAL A 215 -6.45 -4.21 30.56
C VAL A 215 -6.41 -4.33 32.08
N GLU A 216 -5.21 -4.62 32.61
CA GLU A 216 -4.85 -4.36 34.00
C GLU A 216 -4.44 -2.88 34.15
#